data_AF-A0A938MGU5-F1
#
_entry.id   AF-A0A938MGU5-F1
#
_cell.length_a   1.000
_cell.length_b   1.000
_cell.length_c   1.000
_cell.angle_alpha   90.00
_cell.angle_beta   90.00
_cell.angle_gamma   90.00
#
_symmetry.space_group_name_H-M   'P 1'
#
loop_
_entity.id
_entity.type
_entity.pdbx_description
1 polymer ?
#
loop_
_entity_poly.entity_id
_entity_poly.type
_entity_poly.pdbx_seq_one_letter_code
_entity_poly.pdbx_strand_id
1 'polypeptide(L)'
;MIIAKKAYARAGLIGNPSDGYYGKTISIIVKNFSAQVTLYETPEVEIIPNARDHSKFTSLADLAKDVRLHSYYGGVRLIKATAKKF
;
A
#
# COMPACT_ATOMS: atom_id res chain seq x y z
N MET A 1 -6.06 -11.79 19.45
CA MET A 1 -6.50 -12.64 18.30
C MET A 1 -5.50 -12.53 17.12
N ILE A 2 -5.32 -13.57 16.29
CA ILE A 2 -4.49 -13.50 15.06
C ILE A 2 -5.38 -13.69 13.83
N ILE A 3 -5.41 -12.71 12.91
CA ILE A 3 -6.13 -12.81 11.63
C ILE A 3 -5.11 -12.92 10.51
N ALA A 4 -5.14 -13.99 9.72
CA ALA A 4 -4.35 -14.13 8.50
C ALA A 4 -5.28 -14.15 7.27
N LYS A 5 -5.02 -13.25 6.31
CA LYS A 5 -5.77 -13.18 5.05
C LYS A 5 -4.82 -13.02 3.86
N LYS A 6 -5.22 -13.58 2.72
CA LYS A 6 -4.54 -13.43 1.43
C LYS A 6 -5.47 -12.73 0.45
N ALA A 7 -4.96 -11.73 -0.26
CA ALA A 7 -5.64 -11.03 -1.32
C ALA A 7 -4.87 -11.24 -2.63
N TYR A 8 -5.55 -11.68 -3.69
CA TYR A 8 -4.97 -11.82 -5.02
C TYR A 8 -5.02 -10.50 -5.79
N ALA A 9 -4.05 -10.29 -6.68
CA ALA A 9 -4.10 -9.22 -7.66
C ALA A 9 -5.36 -9.35 -8.54
N ARG A 10 -5.91 -8.21 -8.97
CA ARG A 10 -7.13 -8.16 -9.79
C ARG A 10 -6.93 -7.19 -10.93
N ALA A 11 -7.45 -7.55 -12.11
CA ALA A 11 -7.64 -6.65 -13.23
C ALA A 11 -9.12 -6.31 -13.35
N GLY A 12 -9.44 -5.02 -13.48
CA GLY A 12 -10.82 -4.59 -13.74
C GLY A 12 -11.25 -5.05 -15.14
N LEU A 13 -12.42 -5.67 -15.25
CA LEU A 13 -13.03 -6.02 -16.52
C LEU A 13 -14.05 -4.95 -16.93
N ILE A 14 -14.97 -4.62 -16.03
CA ILE A 14 -15.97 -3.56 -16.24
C ILE A 14 -16.38 -2.96 -14.88
N GLY A 15 -16.64 -1.65 -14.86
CA GLY A 15 -17.11 -0.93 -13.69
C GLY A 15 -15.99 -0.42 -12.78
N ASN A 16 -16.10 0.84 -12.37
CA ASN A 16 -15.37 1.49 -11.30
C ASN A 16 -16.26 2.59 -10.65
N PRO A 17 -15.83 3.27 -9.59
CA PRO A 17 -16.69 4.26 -8.93
C PRO A 17 -17.02 5.49 -9.80
N SER A 18 -16.18 5.80 -10.79
CA SER A 18 -16.24 6.98 -11.66
C SER A 18 -16.88 6.75 -13.04
N ASP A 19 -17.11 5.51 -13.46
CA ASP A 19 -17.58 5.16 -14.81
C ASP A 19 -19.10 4.92 -14.91
N GLY A 20 -19.87 5.34 -13.89
CA GLY A 20 -21.33 5.25 -13.89
C GLY A 20 -21.89 3.91 -13.40
N TYR A 21 -21.05 2.98 -12.92
CA TYR A 21 -21.49 1.68 -12.41
C TYR A 21 -21.79 1.68 -10.90
N TYR A 22 -21.81 2.85 -10.25
CA TYR A 22 -22.14 3.02 -8.82
C TYR A 22 -21.31 2.15 -7.88
N GLY A 23 -20.02 1.97 -8.19
CA GLY A 23 -19.10 1.16 -7.39
C GLY A 23 -19.22 -0.35 -7.59
N LYS A 24 -20.06 -0.82 -8.53
CA LYS A 24 -20.08 -2.22 -8.96
C LYS A 24 -18.95 -2.46 -9.96
N THR A 25 -18.20 -3.53 -9.76
CA THR A 25 -17.08 -3.91 -10.63
C THR A 25 -17.07 -5.42 -10.84
N ILE A 26 -16.93 -5.85 -12.10
CA ILE A 26 -16.49 -7.22 -12.41
C ILE A 26 -14.98 -7.16 -12.60
N SER A 27 -14.26 -8.04 -11.90
CA SER A 27 -12.81 -8.13 -12.00
C SER A 27 -12.36 -9.57 -12.14
N ILE A 28 -11.23 -9.76 -12.79
CA ILE A 28 -10.59 -11.06 -12.96
C ILE A 28 -9.40 -11.14 -12.02
N ILE A 29 -9.26 -12.25 -11.31
CA ILE A 29 -8.11 -12.47 -10.43
C ILE A 29 -6.90 -12.97 -11.24
N VAL A 30 -5.71 -12.50 -10.88
CA VAL A 30 -4.44 -13.07 -11.36
C VAL A 30 -3.85 -13.91 -10.24
N LYS A 31 -4.17 -15.22 -10.25
CA LYS A 31 -3.87 -16.14 -9.13
C LYS A 31 -2.39 -16.22 -8.74
N ASN A 32 -1.49 -15.95 -9.69
CA ASN A 32 -0.05 -16.02 -9.49
C ASN A 32 0.50 -14.85 -8.67
N PHE A 33 -0.28 -13.80 -8.44
CA PHE A 33 0.12 -12.62 -7.68
C PHE A 33 -0.81 -12.42 -6.49
N SER A 34 -0.25 -12.34 -5.28
CA SER A 34 -1.02 -12.14 -4.06
C SER A 34 -0.23 -11.43 -2.97
N ALA A 35 -0.93 -10.73 -2.08
CA ALA A 35 -0.42 -10.20 -0.84
C ALA A 35 -1.03 -10.96 0.33
N GLN A 36 -0.25 -11.22 1.38
CA GLN A 36 -0.71 -11.81 2.62
C GLN A 36 -0.57 -10.79 3.76
N VAL A 37 -1.60 -10.70 4.59
CA VAL A 37 -1.66 -9.79 5.74
C VAL A 37 -1.95 -10.62 6.97
N THR A 38 -1.15 -10.40 8.02
CA THR A 38 -1.37 -10.95 9.36
C THR A 38 -1.61 -9.79 10.31
N LEU A 39 -2.69 -9.86 11.08
CA LEU A 39 -3.05 -8.87 12.09
C LEU A 39 -2.96 -9.50 13.47
N TYR A 40 -2.34 -8.76 14.39
CA TYR A 40 -2.25 -9.08 15.79
C TYR A 40 -2.97 -7.99 16.58
N GLU A 41 -3.65 -8.40 17.62
CA GLU A 41 -4.22 -7.46 18.59
C GLU A 41 -3.09 -6.91 19.47
N THR A 42 -3.06 -5.57 19.61
CA THR A 42 -2.04 -4.84 20.37
C THR A 42 -2.67 -3.60 20.99
N PRO A 43 -2.28 -3.19 22.22
CA PRO A 43 -2.76 -1.95 22.83
C PRO A 43 -2.20 -0.68 22.16
N GLU A 44 -1.17 -0.82 21.33
CA GLU A 44 -0.42 0.29 20.76
C GLU A 44 -0.50 0.26 19.23
N VAL A 45 -0.56 1.44 18.61
CA VAL A 45 -0.49 1.58 17.15
C VAL A 45 0.90 2.04 16.75
N GLU A 46 1.64 1.15 16.08
CA GLU A 46 2.96 1.46 15.52
C GLU A 46 2.92 1.40 13.99
N ILE A 47 3.49 2.42 13.34
CA ILE A 47 3.75 2.39 11.89
C ILE A 47 5.22 2.08 11.70
N ILE A 48 5.52 0.83 11.35
CA ILE A 48 6.89 0.38 11.10
C ILE A 48 7.36 0.93 9.75
N PRO A 49 8.43 1.73 9.71
CA PRO A 49 8.97 2.25 8.46
C PRO A 49 9.49 1.13 7.55
N ASN A 50 9.27 1.24 6.24
CA ASN A 50 9.96 0.41 5.27
C ASN A 50 11.38 0.99 5.03
N ALA A 51 12.27 0.20 4.42
CA ALA A 51 13.56 0.67 3.92
C ALA A 51 13.45 1.96 3.06
N ARG A 52 12.34 2.13 2.31
CA ARG A 52 12.08 3.32 1.49
C ARG A 52 11.60 4.54 2.26
N ASP A 53 11.22 4.37 3.53
CA ASP A 53 10.85 5.49 4.41
C ASP A 53 12.08 6.04 5.15
N HIS A 54 13.26 5.42 4.99
CA HIS A 54 14.49 5.83 5.63
C HIS A 54 15.21 6.92 4.83
N SER A 55 15.54 8.03 5.49
CA SER A 55 16.35 9.10 4.90
C SER A 55 17.85 8.84 5.08
N LYS A 56 18.33 7.67 4.62
CA LYS A 56 19.75 7.30 4.69
C LYS A 56 20.24 6.91 3.30
N PHE A 57 21.19 7.69 2.79
CA PHE A 57 21.74 7.53 1.45
C PHE A 57 23.26 7.44 1.50
N THR A 58 23.84 6.72 0.55
CA THR A 58 25.30 6.56 0.46
C THR A 58 25.99 7.76 -0.19
N SER A 59 25.24 8.58 -0.96
CA SER A 59 25.71 9.80 -1.60
C SER A 59 24.55 10.71 -2.02
N LEU A 60 24.85 11.94 -2.46
CA LEU A 60 23.84 12.83 -3.06
C LEU A 60 23.24 12.27 -4.37
N ALA A 61 24.02 11.52 -5.15
CA ALA A 61 23.53 10.88 -6.36
C ALA A 61 22.52 9.77 -6.04
N ASP A 62 22.76 9.02 -4.97
CA ASP A 62 21.85 7.99 -4.44
C ASP A 62 20.53 8.62 -3.97
N LEU A 63 20.60 9.70 -3.20
CA LEU A 63 19.44 10.52 -2.83
C LEU A 63 18.66 11.01 -4.07
N ALA A 64 19.34 11.62 -5.04
CA ALA A 64 18.68 12.15 -6.24
C ALA A 64 18.00 11.05 -7.06
N LYS A 65 18.61 9.86 -7.14
CA LYS A 65 18.03 8.69 -7.79
C LYS A 65 16.79 8.21 -7.05
N ASP A 66 16.84 8.12 -5.72
CA ASP A 66 15.72 7.69 -4.90
C ASP A 66 14.53 8.66 -5.02
N VAL A 67 14.78 9.97 -4.89
CA VAL A 67 13.75 11.01 -5.06
C VAL A 67 13.12 10.96 -6.46
N ARG A 68 13.90 10.64 -7.50
CA ARG A 68 13.34 10.47 -8.86
C ARG A 68 12.41 9.26 -8.97
N LEU A 69 12.69 8.18 -8.25
CA LEU A 69 11.91 6.94 -8.28
C LEU A 69 10.67 7.00 -7.39
N HIS A 70 10.78 7.64 -6.23
CA HIS A 70 9.79 7.57 -5.16
C HIS A 70 9.21 8.94 -4.76
N SER A 71 9.62 10.02 -5.43
CA SER A 71 9.41 11.39 -4.98
C SER A 71 10.02 11.64 -3.59
N TYR A 72 9.68 12.76 -2.96
CA TYR A 72 10.21 13.14 -1.65
C TYR A 72 9.59 12.40 -0.46
N TYR A 73 8.68 11.46 -0.71
CA TYR A 73 7.84 10.91 0.36
C TYR A 73 7.72 9.40 0.27
N GLY A 74 7.91 8.76 1.41
CA GLY A 74 7.56 7.36 1.61
C GLY A 74 6.06 7.14 1.88
N GLY A 75 5.74 5.91 2.30
CA GLY A 75 4.37 5.44 2.55
C GLY A 75 3.79 5.87 3.89
N VAL A 76 4.63 6.23 4.87
CA VAL A 76 4.19 6.55 6.25
C VAL A 76 3.10 7.63 6.28
N ARG A 77 3.21 8.67 5.45
CA ARG A 77 2.19 9.75 5.40
C ARG A 77 0.83 9.25 4.92
N LEU A 78 0.81 8.31 3.98
CA LEU A 78 -0.42 7.75 3.41
C LEU A 78 -1.10 6.83 4.44
N ILE A 79 -0.30 6.06 5.18
CA ILE A 79 -0.79 5.22 6.28
C ILE A 79 -1.44 6.09 7.36
N LYS A 80 -0.74 7.15 7.82
CA LYS A 80 -1.29 8.10 8.80
C LYS A 80 -2.59 8.75 8.31
N ALA A 81 -2.63 9.21 7.06
CA ALA A 81 -3.82 9.83 6.50
C ALA A 81 -5.00 8.86 6.41
N THR A 82 -4.74 7.61 6.03
CA THR A 82 -5.76 6.55 5.94
C THR A 82 -6.32 6.23 7.31
N ALA A 83 -5.46 5.97 8.30
CA ALA A 83 -5.86 5.65 9.68
C ALA A 83 -6.59 6.82 10.38
N LYS A 84 -6.31 8.07 9.99
CA LYS A 84 -7.06 9.24 10.48
C LYS A 84 -8.48 9.31 9.89
N LYS A 85 -8.65 8.88 8.64
CA LYS A 85 -9.88 9.11 7.86
C LYS A 85 -10.89 7.97 7.96
N PHE A 86 -10.42 6.73 7.98
CA PHE A 86 -11.20 5.49 7.97
C PHE A 86 -10.99 4.74 9.27
#